data_AF-A0A353PXL6-F1
#
_entry.id   AF-A0A353PXL6-F1
#
_cell.length_a   1.000
_cell.length_b   1.000
_cell.length_c   1.000
_cell.angle_alpha   90.00
_cell.angle_beta   90.00
_cell.angle_gamma   90.00
#
_symmetry.space_group_name_H-M   'P 1'
#
loop_
_entity.id
_entity.type
_entity.pdbx_description
1 polymer ?
#
loop_
_entity_poly.entity_id
_entity_poly.type
_entity_poly.pdbx_seq_one_letter_code
_entity_poly.pdbx_strand_id
1 'polypeptide(L)'
;MSSENIHDTAKQNNEIAVSSMIILASYFLAQILADIGSLKIAAIGRISFDAGTLIYPFTFTLRDLIHKKLGKKTAQRMIILCAGANLIMAGFFALVTLLPSDPTWTLQAAFAAVLGPVWRIVLASIAAELVSELVDTEVYQLWVTKVTTKHQWARVLVSNAVSVPIDSIIFALIAFSGVLPQETVWLIVWANIAIKGLVTIISIPLIYLV
;
A
#
# COMPACT_ATOMS: atom_id res chain seq x y z
N MET A 1 -39.03 14.42 21.30
CA MET A 1 -38.36 14.03 20.04
C MET A 1 -39.31 13.11 19.29
N SER A 2 -39.72 13.47 18.06
CA SER A 2 -40.65 12.68 17.25
C SER A 2 -39.98 11.39 16.73
N SER A 3 -40.76 10.34 16.48
CA SER A 3 -40.32 9.06 15.91
C SER A 3 -39.59 9.21 14.57
N GLU A 4 -39.95 10.23 13.79
CA GLU A 4 -39.33 10.60 12.51
C GLU A 4 -37.84 10.96 12.67
N ASN A 5 -37.49 11.68 13.74
CA ASN A 5 -36.11 12.10 14.03
C ASN A 5 -35.21 10.92 14.46
N ILE A 6 -35.80 9.88 15.06
CA ILE A 6 -35.09 8.64 15.44
C ILE A 6 -34.79 7.80 14.20
N HIS A 7 -35.74 7.70 13.26
CA HIS A 7 -35.55 6.96 12.01
C HIS A 7 -34.49 7.60 11.10
N ASP A 8 -34.46 8.93 10.99
CA ASP A 8 -33.43 9.63 10.21
C ASP A 8 -32.03 9.49 10.83
N THR A 9 -31.92 9.55 12.16
CA THR A 9 -30.64 9.35 12.86
C THR A 9 -30.12 7.92 12.70
N ALA A 10 -31.02 6.91 12.78
CA ALA A 10 -30.63 5.52 12.59
C ALA A 10 -30.17 5.23 11.15
N LYS A 11 -30.87 5.82 10.16
CA LYS A 11 -30.50 5.70 8.74
C LYS A 11 -29.15 6.35 8.46
N GLN A 12 -28.92 7.56 8.96
CA GLN A 12 -27.65 8.27 8.83
C GLN A 12 -26.48 7.51 9.48
N ASN A 13 -26.69 6.94 10.67
CA ASN A 13 -25.68 6.12 11.34
C ASN A 13 -25.34 4.85 10.54
N ASN A 14 -26.35 4.23 9.92
CA ASN A 14 -26.15 3.06 9.07
C ASN A 14 -25.36 3.39 7.79
N GLU A 15 -25.65 4.50 7.13
CA GLU A 15 -24.91 4.95 5.94
C GLU A 15 -23.44 5.25 6.26
N ILE A 16 -23.17 5.88 7.41
CA ILE A 16 -21.80 6.12 7.88
C ILE A 16 -21.09 4.79 8.12
N ALA A 17 -21.74 3.83 8.80
CA ALA A 17 -21.17 2.52 9.08
C ALA A 17 -20.85 1.75 7.79
N VAL A 18 -21.80 1.66 6.86
CA VAL A 18 -21.63 0.97 5.57
C VAL A 18 -20.47 1.57 4.77
N SER A 19 -20.44 2.90 4.63
CA SER A 19 -19.35 3.55 3.90
C SER A 19 -17.99 3.34 4.58
N SER A 20 -17.94 3.28 5.91
CA SER A 20 -16.69 3.00 6.64
C SER A 20 -16.23 1.56 6.43
N MET A 21 -17.15 0.59 6.45
CA MET A 21 -16.84 -0.80 6.14
C MET A 21 -16.29 -0.95 4.71
N ILE A 22 -16.88 -0.27 3.73
CA ILE A 22 -16.42 -0.31 2.33
C ILE A 22 -14.98 0.21 2.22
N ILE A 23 -14.67 1.34 2.86
CA ILE A 23 -13.31 1.91 2.80
C ILE A 23 -12.29 0.97 3.44
N LEU A 24 -12.60 0.42 4.63
CA LEU A 24 -11.72 -0.50 5.34
C LEU A 24 -11.50 -1.79 4.53
N ALA A 25 -12.56 -2.39 3.99
CA ALA A 25 -12.48 -3.59 3.16
C ALA A 25 -11.69 -3.34 1.87
N SER A 26 -11.89 -2.18 1.24
CA SER A 26 -11.16 -1.79 0.04
C SER A 26 -9.67 -1.62 0.33
N TYR A 27 -9.30 -1.00 1.45
CA TYR A 27 -7.91 -0.85 1.85
C TYR A 27 -7.25 -2.21 2.09
N PHE A 28 -7.93 -3.10 2.80
CA PHE A 28 -7.45 -4.45 3.07
C PHE A 28 -7.23 -5.25 1.77
N LEU A 29 -8.20 -5.22 0.86
CA LEU A 29 -8.11 -5.89 -0.44
C LEU A 29 -6.98 -5.29 -1.29
N ALA A 30 -6.88 -3.97 -1.35
CA ALA A 30 -5.85 -3.30 -2.12
C ALA A 30 -4.44 -3.68 -1.64
N GLN A 31 -4.24 -3.83 -0.32
CA GLN A 31 -2.96 -4.23 0.22
C GLN A 31 -2.56 -5.66 -0.21
N ILE A 32 -3.49 -6.62 -0.07
CA ILE A 32 -3.25 -8.01 -0.50
C ILE A 32 -2.99 -8.10 -2.01
N LEU A 33 -3.77 -7.36 -2.81
CA LEU A 33 -3.59 -7.31 -4.25
C LEU A 33 -2.24 -6.69 -4.66
N ALA A 34 -1.79 -5.65 -3.94
CA ALA A 34 -0.50 -5.04 -4.19
C ALA A 34 0.65 -6.02 -3.90
N ASP A 35 0.63 -6.72 -2.77
CA ASP A 35 1.68 -7.68 -2.42
C ASP A 35 1.71 -8.88 -3.38
N ILE A 36 0.57 -9.50 -3.69
CA ILE A 36 0.53 -10.60 -4.66
C ILE A 36 0.89 -10.11 -6.07
N GLY A 37 0.38 -8.94 -6.47
CA GLY A 37 0.65 -8.34 -7.77
C GLY A 37 2.13 -8.03 -7.98
N SER A 38 2.86 -7.69 -6.90
CA SER A 38 4.29 -7.38 -6.94
C SER A 38 5.18 -8.58 -7.29
N LEU A 39 4.66 -9.80 -7.22
CA LEU A 39 5.35 -10.99 -7.74
C LEU A 39 5.52 -10.93 -9.26
N LYS A 40 4.61 -10.25 -9.95
CA LYS A 40 4.68 -10.08 -11.40
C LYS A 40 5.48 -8.84 -11.73
N ILE A 41 6.70 -9.04 -12.22
CA ILE A 41 7.44 -7.98 -12.88
C ILE A 41 6.87 -7.79 -14.29
N ALA A 42 6.32 -6.61 -14.52
CA ALA A 42 5.84 -6.15 -15.80
C ALA A 42 6.91 -5.32 -16.51
N ALA A 43 6.84 -5.27 -17.83
CA ALA A 43 7.74 -4.46 -18.64
C ALA A 43 6.96 -3.76 -19.76
N ILE A 44 7.23 -2.47 -19.95
CA ILE A 44 6.74 -1.68 -21.08
C ILE A 44 7.98 -1.05 -21.73
N GLY A 45 8.35 -1.56 -22.91
CA GLY A 45 9.60 -1.17 -23.56
C GLY A 45 10.82 -1.50 -22.70
N ARG A 46 11.58 -0.48 -22.30
CA ARG A 46 12.78 -0.60 -21.45
C ARG A 46 12.52 -0.36 -19.97
N ILE A 47 11.27 -0.13 -19.57
CA ILE A 47 10.89 0.13 -18.18
C ILE A 47 10.38 -1.17 -17.58
N SER A 48 10.96 -1.58 -16.45
CA SER A 48 10.48 -2.70 -15.64
C SER A 48 9.88 -2.15 -14.34
N PHE A 49 8.77 -2.73 -13.90
CA PHE A 49 8.10 -2.36 -12.65
C PHE A 49 7.39 -3.58 -12.06
N ASP A 50 7.19 -3.60 -10.76
CA ASP A 50 6.33 -4.60 -10.14
C ASP A 50 4.85 -4.23 -10.38
N ALA A 51 4.00 -5.19 -10.71
CA ALA A 51 2.61 -4.88 -11.03
C ALA A 51 1.79 -4.42 -9.81
N GLY A 52 2.25 -4.69 -8.59
CA GLY A 52 1.61 -4.24 -7.35
C GLY A 52 1.63 -2.72 -7.18
N THR A 53 2.66 -2.05 -7.73
CA THR A 53 2.77 -0.60 -7.80
C THR A 53 1.61 0.08 -8.56
N LEU A 54 0.82 -0.67 -9.35
CA LEU A 54 -0.42 -0.14 -9.94
C LEU A 54 -1.55 0.05 -8.91
N ILE A 55 -1.56 -0.76 -7.84
CA ILE A 55 -2.57 -0.72 -6.77
C ILE A 55 -2.10 0.15 -5.61
N TYR A 56 -0.80 0.18 -5.33
CA TYR A 56 -0.21 0.89 -4.19
C TYR A 56 -0.66 2.36 -4.04
N PRO A 57 -0.78 3.17 -5.11
CA PRO A 57 -1.22 4.54 -4.95
C PRO A 57 -2.66 4.71 -4.44
N PHE A 58 -3.52 3.71 -4.70
CA PHE A 58 -4.88 3.67 -4.15
C PHE A 58 -4.87 3.35 -2.65
N THR A 59 -3.89 2.60 -2.13
CA THR A 59 -3.80 2.29 -0.70
C THR A 59 -3.55 3.55 0.11
N PHE A 60 -2.71 4.48 -0.37
CA PHE A 60 -2.51 5.80 0.25
C PHE A 60 -3.82 6.60 0.32
N THR A 61 -4.55 6.67 -0.80
CA THR A 61 -5.84 7.39 -0.86
C THR A 61 -6.85 6.80 0.13
N LEU A 62 -6.94 5.47 0.19
CA LEU A 62 -7.83 4.76 1.11
C LEU A 62 -7.42 4.97 2.58
N ARG A 63 -6.12 4.93 2.89
CA ARG A 63 -5.57 5.23 4.22
C ARG A 63 -5.95 6.64 4.68
N ASP A 64 -5.86 7.62 3.80
CA ASP A 64 -6.20 9.01 4.11
C ASP A 64 -7.70 9.18 4.36
N LEU A 65 -8.56 8.49 3.59
CA LEU A 65 -10.00 8.43 3.83
C LEU A 65 -10.33 7.79 5.20
N ILE A 66 -9.62 6.72 5.58
CA ILE A 66 -9.74 6.10 6.90
C ILE A 66 -9.34 7.09 7.99
N HIS A 67 -8.22 7.78 7.81
CA HIS A 67 -7.75 8.78 8.78
C HIS A 67 -8.78 9.89 8.95
N LYS A 68 -9.30 10.46 7.86
CA LYS A 68 -10.30 11.53 7.90
C LYS A 68 -11.58 11.08 8.59
N LYS A 69 -12.13 9.92 8.17
CA LYS A 69 -13.47 9.49 8.58
C LYS A 69 -13.49 8.80 9.94
N LEU A 70 -12.43 8.06 10.26
CA LEU A 70 -12.36 7.16 11.43
C LEU A 70 -11.25 7.53 12.42
N GLY A 71 -10.44 8.54 12.10
CA GLY A 71 -9.39 9.08 12.96
C GLY A 71 -8.07 8.31 12.93
N LYS A 72 -7.01 8.96 13.42
CA LYS A 72 -5.62 8.45 13.46
C LYS A 72 -5.51 7.05 14.06
N LYS A 73 -6.17 6.79 15.21
CA LYS A 73 -6.07 5.51 15.92
C LYS A 73 -6.63 4.35 15.08
N THR A 74 -7.70 4.58 14.33
CA THR A 74 -8.31 3.56 13.47
C THR A 74 -7.42 3.29 12.25
N ALA A 75 -6.88 4.34 11.63
CA ALA A 75 -5.92 4.20 10.53
C ALA A 75 -4.68 3.38 10.96
N GLN A 76 -4.08 3.71 12.11
CA GLN A 76 -2.92 2.97 12.65
C GLN A 76 -3.24 1.49 12.94
N ARG A 77 -4.41 1.22 13.55
CA ARG A 77 -4.87 -0.15 13.77
C ARG A 77 -5.06 -0.90 12.45
N MET A 78 -5.60 -0.23 11.44
CA MET A 78 -5.82 -0.84 10.13
C MET A 78 -4.50 -1.22 9.46
N ILE A 79 -3.48 -0.36 9.49
CA ILE A 79 -2.14 -0.65 8.97
C ILE A 79 -1.56 -1.90 9.63
N ILE A 80 -1.61 -1.99 10.97
CA ILE A 80 -1.11 -3.15 11.73
C ILE A 80 -1.90 -4.43 11.37
N LEU A 81 -3.22 -4.34 11.24
CA LEU A 81 -4.06 -5.48 10.85
C LEU A 81 -3.76 -5.95 9.42
N CYS A 82 -3.54 -5.03 8.48
CA CYS A 82 -3.12 -5.34 7.12
C CYS A 82 -1.73 -5.98 7.08
N ALA A 83 -0.75 -5.46 7.82
CA ALA A 83 0.56 -6.08 7.93
C ALA A 83 0.47 -7.50 8.48
N GLY A 84 -0.30 -7.70 9.55
CA GLY A 84 -0.56 -9.03 10.12
C GLY A 84 -1.25 -9.97 9.13
N ALA A 85 -2.23 -9.49 8.37
CA ALA A 85 -2.92 -10.28 7.36
C ALA A 85 -2.01 -10.68 6.19
N ASN A 86 -1.15 -9.78 5.72
CA ASN A 86 -0.17 -10.12 4.68
C ASN A 86 0.86 -11.12 5.18
N LEU A 87 1.26 -11.06 6.45
CA LEU A 87 2.11 -12.09 7.06
C LEU A 87 1.40 -13.45 7.12
N ILE A 88 0.12 -13.49 7.49
CA ILE A 88 -0.69 -14.72 7.46
C ILE A 88 -0.79 -15.27 6.03
N MET A 89 -1.06 -14.41 5.05
CA MET A 89 -1.10 -14.78 3.63
C MET A 89 0.24 -15.35 3.15
N ALA A 90 1.35 -14.70 3.48
CA ALA A 90 2.69 -15.17 3.18
C ALA A 90 2.98 -16.54 3.82
N GLY A 91 2.63 -16.71 5.10
CA GLY A 91 2.76 -17.97 5.82
C GLY A 91 1.91 -19.08 5.20
N PHE A 92 0.69 -18.75 4.77
CA PHE A 92 -0.18 -19.68 4.05
C PHE A 92 0.45 -20.13 2.73
N PHE A 93 0.92 -19.20 1.88
CA PHE A 93 1.58 -19.56 0.62
C PHE A 93 2.88 -20.34 0.82
N ALA A 94 3.65 -20.03 1.85
CA ALA A 94 4.81 -20.82 2.23
C ALA A 94 4.42 -22.25 2.62
N LEU A 95 3.38 -22.42 3.44
CA LEU A 95 2.88 -23.73 3.86
C LEU A 95 2.39 -24.56 2.66
N VAL A 96 1.50 -24.01 1.83
CA VAL A 96 0.92 -24.77 0.71
C VAL A 96 1.95 -25.10 -0.38
N THR A 97 3.01 -24.28 -0.52
CA THR A 97 4.13 -24.57 -1.42
C THR A 97 4.98 -25.75 -0.94
N LEU A 98 5.06 -25.99 0.37
CA LEU A 98 5.84 -27.09 0.96
C LEU A 98 5.07 -28.42 0.99
N LEU A 99 3.74 -28.40 0.85
CA LEU A 99 2.94 -29.62 0.85
C LEU A 99 3.24 -30.46 -0.41
N PRO A 100 3.23 -31.80 -0.28
CA PRO A 100 3.37 -32.67 -1.43
C PRO A 100 2.17 -32.47 -2.37
N SER A 101 2.45 -32.28 -3.66
CA SER A 101 1.43 -32.19 -4.68
C SER A 101 0.83 -33.56 -4.99
N ASP A 102 -0.48 -33.59 -5.22
CA ASP A 102 -1.13 -34.77 -5.79
C ASP A 102 -0.50 -35.13 -7.15
N PRO A 103 -0.26 -36.42 -7.47
CA PRO A 103 0.35 -36.82 -8.74
C PRO A 103 -0.41 -36.35 -10.00
N THR A 104 -1.71 -36.10 -9.91
CA THR A 104 -2.54 -35.61 -11.02
C THR A 104 -2.45 -34.09 -11.21
N TRP A 105 -1.94 -33.35 -10.22
CA TRP A 105 -1.84 -31.90 -10.25
C TRP A 105 -0.41 -31.45 -10.59
N THR A 106 -0.19 -31.09 -11.86
CA THR A 106 1.14 -30.89 -12.45
C THR A 106 1.74 -29.49 -12.28
N LEU A 107 1.08 -28.60 -11.52
CA LEU A 107 1.45 -27.19 -11.42
C LEU A 107 2.36 -26.85 -10.23
N GLN A 108 2.83 -27.84 -9.47
CA GLN A 108 3.61 -27.62 -8.23
C GLN A 108 4.83 -26.73 -8.43
N ALA A 109 5.65 -27.00 -9.46
CA ALA A 109 6.84 -26.21 -9.72
C ALA A 109 6.51 -24.76 -10.08
N ALA A 110 5.48 -24.55 -10.91
CA ALA A 110 5.04 -23.20 -11.31
C ALA A 110 4.43 -22.44 -10.13
N PHE A 111 3.59 -23.11 -9.33
CA PHE A 111 2.98 -22.54 -8.13
C PHE A 111 4.05 -22.11 -7.12
N ALA A 112 5.02 -22.99 -6.84
CA ALA A 112 6.13 -22.70 -5.95
C ALA A 112 7.00 -21.53 -6.44
N ALA A 113 7.25 -21.47 -7.75
CA ALA A 113 8.04 -20.39 -8.35
C ALA A 113 7.35 -19.03 -8.27
N VAL A 114 6.02 -18.99 -8.41
CA VAL A 114 5.25 -17.74 -8.40
C VAL A 114 4.90 -17.30 -6.98
N LEU A 115 4.35 -18.19 -6.15
CA LEU A 115 3.78 -17.84 -4.83
C LEU A 115 4.73 -18.13 -3.67
N GLY A 116 5.73 -18.99 -3.86
CA GLY A 116 6.75 -19.25 -2.84
C GLY A 116 7.50 -17.98 -2.39
N PRO A 117 7.85 -17.04 -3.28
CA PRO A 117 8.52 -15.79 -2.89
C PRO A 117 7.65 -14.72 -2.20
N VAL A 118 6.33 -14.93 -2.02
CA VAL A 118 5.41 -13.91 -1.46
C VAL A 118 5.89 -13.37 -0.12
N TRP A 119 6.42 -14.22 0.75
CA TRP A 119 6.92 -13.78 2.07
C TRP A 119 7.99 -12.69 1.95
N ARG A 120 8.82 -12.75 0.91
CA ARG A 120 9.87 -11.77 0.69
C ARG A 120 9.29 -10.42 0.29
N ILE A 121 8.26 -10.42 -0.55
CA ILE A 121 7.51 -9.21 -0.92
C ILE A 121 6.88 -8.59 0.32
N VAL A 122 6.16 -9.38 1.12
CA VAL A 122 5.47 -8.90 2.33
C VAL A 122 6.46 -8.27 3.31
N LEU A 123 7.62 -8.90 3.55
CA LEU A 123 8.64 -8.33 4.42
C LEU A 123 9.25 -7.04 3.83
N ALA A 124 9.46 -6.99 2.52
CA ALA A 124 9.92 -5.79 1.83
C ALA A 124 8.92 -4.64 1.97
N SER A 125 7.63 -4.90 1.77
CA SER A 125 6.53 -3.93 1.92
C SER A 125 6.48 -3.38 3.34
N ILE A 126 6.46 -4.25 4.36
CA ILE A 126 6.42 -3.82 5.77
C ILE A 126 7.63 -2.96 6.13
N ALA A 127 8.84 -3.36 5.69
CA ALA A 127 10.05 -2.59 5.96
C ALA A 127 10.05 -1.22 5.25
N ALA A 128 9.62 -1.19 3.99
CA ALA A 128 9.53 0.04 3.20
C ALA A 128 8.49 1.00 3.77
N GLU A 129 7.28 0.51 4.10
CA GLU A 129 6.22 1.29 4.73
C GLU A 129 6.67 1.86 6.08
N LEU A 130 7.26 1.05 6.95
CA LEU A 130 7.67 1.50 8.27
C LEU A 130 8.69 2.65 8.18
N VAL A 131 9.72 2.50 7.35
CA VAL A 131 10.76 3.53 7.22
C VAL A 131 10.23 4.76 6.51
N SER A 132 9.48 4.58 5.42
CA SER A 132 8.96 5.70 4.63
C SER A 132 7.90 6.51 5.39
N GLU A 133 7.01 5.88 6.16
CA GLU A 133 6.01 6.58 6.96
C GLU A 133 6.63 7.40 8.11
N LEU A 134 7.69 6.87 8.74
CA LEU A 134 8.44 7.62 9.76
C LEU A 134 9.11 8.86 9.15
N VAL A 135 9.78 8.70 8.01
CA VAL A 135 10.41 9.84 7.32
C VAL A 135 9.38 10.84 6.82
N ASP A 136 8.27 10.36 6.24
CA ASP A 136 7.17 11.21 5.76
C ASP A 136 6.63 12.09 6.90
N THR A 137 6.35 11.48 8.05
CA THR A 137 5.83 12.17 9.25
C THR A 137 6.78 13.27 9.72
N GLU A 138 8.08 12.99 9.81
CA GLU A 138 9.09 13.95 10.24
C GLU A 138 9.26 15.11 9.24
N VAL A 139 9.38 14.82 7.94
CA VAL A 139 9.50 15.84 6.89
C VAL A 139 8.25 16.71 6.83
N TYR A 140 7.07 16.11 6.95
CA TYR A 140 5.81 16.83 7.01
C TYR A 140 5.75 17.78 8.21
N GLN A 141 6.11 17.29 9.41
CA GLN A 141 6.09 18.08 10.63
C GLN A 141 7.11 19.22 10.59
N LEU A 142 8.31 18.97 10.05
CA LEU A 142 9.32 20.00 9.81
C LEU A 142 8.81 21.10 8.88
N TRP A 143 8.13 20.74 7.78
CA TRP A 143 7.54 21.74 6.89
C TRP A 143 6.50 22.62 7.59
N VAL A 144 5.58 22.00 8.33
CA VAL A 144 4.51 22.70 9.05
C VAL A 144 5.09 23.64 10.12
N THR A 145 6.14 23.22 10.83
CA THR A 145 6.71 23.99 11.94
C THR A 145 7.74 25.03 11.51
N LYS A 146 8.46 24.82 10.41
CA LYS A 146 9.59 25.68 9.98
C LYS A 146 9.33 26.49 8.70
N VAL A 147 8.38 26.08 7.86
CA VAL A 147 8.14 26.70 6.54
C VAL A 147 6.83 27.46 6.51
N THR A 148 5.69 26.76 6.51
CA THR A 148 4.37 27.41 6.46
C THR A 148 3.23 26.44 6.76
N THR A 149 2.16 26.97 7.32
CA THR A 149 0.87 26.27 7.48
C THR A 149 -0.12 26.53 6.34
N LYS A 150 0.16 27.51 5.47
CA LYS A 150 -0.80 28.03 4.48
C LYS A 150 -1.00 27.12 3.26
N HIS A 151 0.06 26.41 2.83
CA HIS A 151 0.06 25.62 1.60
C HIS A 151 0.04 24.11 1.89
N GLN A 152 -1.17 23.56 2.08
CA GLN A 152 -1.35 22.15 2.43
C GLN A 152 -0.88 21.17 1.35
N TRP A 153 -0.97 21.54 0.08
CA TRP A 153 -0.45 20.74 -1.03
C TRP A 153 1.08 20.65 -1.02
N ALA A 154 1.76 21.73 -0.64
CA ALA A 154 3.21 21.83 -0.69
C ALA A 154 3.87 20.92 0.35
N ARG A 155 3.32 20.83 1.56
CA ARG A 155 3.81 19.90 2.59
C ARG A 155 3.70 18.44 2.18
N VAL A 156 2.60 18.06 1.50
CA VAL A 156 2.39 16.68 1.00
C VAL A 156 3.35 16.37 -0.14
N LEU A 157 3.54 17.31 -1.07
CA LEU A 157 4.51 17.12 -2.15
C LEU A 157 5.93 16.96 -1.62
N VAL A 158 6.31 17.77 -0.63
CA VAL A 158 7.68 17.75 -0.08
C VAL A 158 7.93 16.50 0.76
N SER A 159 6.97 16.07 1.58
CA SER A 159 7.11 14.83 2.33
C SER A 159 7.17 13.63 1.39
N ASN A 160 6.26 13.54 0.41
CA ASN A 160 6.25 12.48 -0.59
C ASN A 160 7.50 12.47 -1.48
N ALA A 161 8.07 13.64 -1.81
CA ALA A 161 9.31 13.73 -2.58
C ALA A 161 10.50 13.07 -1.88
N VAL A 162 10.45 12.90 -0.55
CA VAL A 162 11.47 12.22 0.25
C VAL A 162 11.05 10.79 0.57
N SER A 163 9.80 10.58 1.01
CA SER A 163 9.33 9.26 1.46
C SER A 163 9.13 8.26 0.32
N VAL A 164 8.65 8.69 -0.85
CA VAL A 164 8.41 7.80 -2.01
C VAL A 164 9.71 7.18 -2.57
N PRO A 165 10.82 7.94 -2.75
CA PRO A 165 12.10 7.34 -3.11
C PRO A 165 12.62 6.35 -2.07
N ILE A 166 12.50 6.68 -0.78
CA ILE A 166 12.95 5.80 0.30
C ILE A 166 12.17 4.49 0.28
N ASP A 167 10.84 4.56 0.20
CA ASP A 167 9.95 3.41 0.06
C ASP A 167 10.36 2.55 -1.15
N SER A 168 10.48 3.17 -2.33
CA SER A 168 10.75 2.45 -3.59
C SER A 168 12.12 1.78 -3.58
N ILE A 169 13.13 2.41 -2.99
CA ILE A 169 14.49 1.86 -2.86
C ILE A 169 14.49 0.68 -1.88
N ILE A 170 13.95 0.87 -0.67
CA ILE A 170 13.93 -0.18 0.36
C ILE A 170 13.14 -1.39 -0.15
N PHE A 171 11.95 -1.15 -0.72
CA PHE A 171 11.10 -2.19 -1.26
C PHE A 171 11.82 -2.98 -2.35
N ALA A 172 12.28 -2.32 -3.42
CA ALA A 172 12.85 -3.03 -4.57
C ALA A 172 14.15 -3.78 -4.21
N LEU A 173 14.98 -3.21 -3.35
CA LEU A 173 16.21 -3.86 -2.90
C LEU A 173 15.90 -5.11 -2.05
N ILE A 174 14.99 -5.01 -1.09
CA ILE A 174 14.64 -6.15 -0.24
C ILE A 174 13.85 -7.19 -1.04
N ALA A 175 12.94 -6.79 -1.92
CA ALA A 175 12.08 -7.70 -2.69
C ALA A 175 12.84 -8.46 -3.79
N PHE A 176 13.76 -7.81 -4.51
CA PHE A 176 14.27 -8.33 -5.78
C PHE A 176 15.78 -8.52 -5.86
N SER A 177 16.58 -7.96 -4.94
CA SER A 177 18.04 -8.13 -4.97
C SER A 177 18.45 -9.61 -4.86
N GLY A 178 19.41 -10.06 -5.67
CA GLY A 178 19.83 -11.46 -5.71
C GLY A 178 18.83 -12.43 -6.37
N VAL A 179 17.67 -11.94 -6.82
CA VAL A 179 16.70 -12.73 -7.64
C VAL A 179 16.62 -12.19 -9.06
N LEU A 180 16.67 -10.87 -9.23
CA LEU A 180 16.69 -10.22 -10.54
C LEU A 180 18.07 -9.58 -10.83
N PRO A 181 18.41 -9.36 -12.12
CA PRO A 181 19.57 -8.55 -12.49
C PRO A 181 19.52 -7.17 -11.84
N GLN A 182 20.67 -6.66 -11.40
CA GLN A 182 20.74 -5.38 -10.69
C GLN A 182 20.20 -4.21 -11.53
N GLU A 183 20.39 -4.26 -12.85
CA GLU A 183 19.80 -3.29 -13.79
C GLU A 183 18.27 -3.27 -13.71
N THR A 184 17.63 -4.45 -13.71
CA THR A 184 16.17 -4.58 -13.58
C THR A 184 15.67 -4.05 -12.23
N VAL A 185 16.40 -4.30 -11.14
CA VAL A 185 16.03 -3.77 -9.81
C VAL A 185 16.03 -2.24 -9.82
N TRP A 186 17.05 -1.60 -10.40
CA TRP A 186 17.08 -0.14 -10.51
C TRP A 186 16.00 0.41 -11.44
N LEU A 187 15.68 -0.29 -12.53
CA LEU A 187 14.54 0.08 -13.37
C LEU A 187 13.22 0.07 -12.58
N ILE A 188 13.02 -0.95 -11.74
CA ILE A 188 11.85 -1.03 -10.84
C ILE A 188 11.84 0.14 -9.85
N VAL A 189 12.97 0.48 -9.22
CA VAL A 189 13.07 1.64 -8.33
C VAL A 189 12.60 2.91 -9.04
N TRP A 190 13.16 3.20 -10.22
CA TRP A 190 12.82 4.42 -10.96
C TRP A 190 11.37 4.43 -11.43
N ALA A 191 10.86 3.30 -11.89
CA ALA A 191 9.46 3.17 -12.30
C ALA A 191 8.52 3.38 -11.11
N ASN A 192 8.83 2.82 -9.95
CA ASN A 192 8.02 2.97 -8.74
C ASN A 192 8.00 4.42 -8.26
N ILE A 193 9.16 5.09 -8.25
CA ILE A 193 9.24 6.52 -7.93
C ILE A 193 8.39 7.34 -8.89
N ALA A 194 8.49 7.07 -10.20
CA ALA A 194 7.75 7.79 -11.21
C ALA A 194 6.23 7.57 -11.09
N ILE A 195 5.79 6.32 -10.94
CA ILE A 195 4.36 5.97 -10.84
C ILE A 195 3.77 6.52 -9.54
N LYS A 196 4.40 6.27 -8.39
CA LYS A 196 3.92 6.76 -7.08
C LYS A 196 3.97 8.30 -6.99
N GLY A 197 4.99 8.91 -7.58
CA GLY A 197 5.11 10.37 -7.71
C GLY A 197 4.03 10.97 -8.60
N LEU A 198 3.75 10.37 -9.75
CA LEU A 198 2.68 10.82 -10.65
C LEU A 198 1.32 10.77 -9.94
N VAL A 199 1.02 9.67 -9.24
CA VAL A 199 -0.25 9.58 -8.51
C VAL A 199 -0.30 10.58 -7.37
N THR A 200 0.80 10.83 -6.66
CA THR A 200 0.85 11.90 -5.66
C THR A 200 0.45 13.26 -6.25
N ILE A 201 0.92 13.60 -7.45
CA ILE A 201 0.56 14.86 -8.12
C ILE A 201 -0.92 14.86 -8.51
N ILE A 202 -1.42 13.76 -9.07
CA ILE A 202 -2.81 13.61 -9.48
C ILE A 202 -3.76 13.65 -8.27
N SER A 203 -3.32 13.15 -7.10
CA SER A 203 -4.13 13.09 -5.88
C SER A 203 -4.13 14.40 -5.09
N ILE A 204 -3.30 15.40 -5.42
CA ILE A 204 -3.29 16.71 -4.74
C ILE A 204 -4.69 17.34 -4.62
N PRO A 205 -5.54 17.39 -5.66
CA PRO A 205 -6.86 18.00 -5.54
C PRO A 205 -7.74 17.30 -4.50
N LEU A 206 -7.54 15.99 -4.28
CA LEU A 206 -8.29 15.21 -3.29
C LEU A 206 -8.02 15.69 -1.86
N ILE A 207 -6.85 16.30 -1.60
CA ILE A 207 -6.52 16.87 -0.28
C ILE A 207 -7.55 17.93 0.13
N TYR A 208 -8.16 18.64 -0.83
CA TYR A 208 -9.15 19.69 -0.54
C TYR A 208 -10.59 19.19 -0.45
N LEU A 209 -10.84 17.94 -0.85
CA LEU A 209 -12.10 17.25 -0.56
C LEU A 209 -12.13 16.75 0.90
N VAL A 210 -10.99 16.90 1.59
CA VAL A 210 -10.77 16.52 2.98
C VAL A 210 -10.96 17.72 3.92
#